data_AF-A0AA43CCU8-F1
#
_entry.id   AF-A0AA43CCU8-F1
#
_cell.length_a   1.000
_cell.length_b   1.000
_cell.length_c   1.000
_cell.angle_alpha   90.00
_cell.angle_beta   90.00
_cell.angle_gamma   90.00
#
_symmetry.space_group_name_H-M   'P 1'
#
loop_
_entity.id
_entity.type
_entity.pdbx_description
1 polymer ?
#
loop_
_entity_poly.entity_id
_entity_poly.type
_entity_poly.pdbx_seq_one_letter_code
_entity_poly.pdbx_strand_id
1 'polypeptide(L)'
;MKLRLLASVALLCLAPFSGCRETRPTPPPATNTDEPTDTAEIDWDSLSSTSLRNPNDGSLVGGVPLPLSARGLRFNPKRDPAARYGTVEVVRALVSAGRTVDEELGGLPVTINDLSYEQGGPIPHHGSHQNGRDVDVFFYQLGPDGEPIESVGAFFDPSGVGMDFRELADPSDDVPLSFDLPRTWRFVQALIEDEAANLQSIYLAEHLRSLLLHHARERGVPESTVARFAEMTCQPEYPHDDHFHFRFYCSVDDIREGCRDSAPTYPWRKRALAKSGVKPLPMLPKREEARTKTVGHEEARRAAGPLDAEVERWLDRRKQWRARPHPGRRYCP
;
A
#
# COMPACT_ATOMS: atom_id res chain seq x y z
N MET A 1 -66.61 56.12 9.08
CA MET A 1 -66.92 57.44 9.70
C MET A 1 -66.50 57.37 11.16
N LYS A 2 -65.86 58.44 11.67
CA LYS A 2 -65.35 58.69 13.03
C LYS A 2 -63.95 58.17 13.39
N LEU A 3 -63.03 59.09 13.13
CA LEU A 3 -61.73 59.38 13.77
C LEU A 3 -61.84 59.56 15.31
N ARG A 4 -60.80 59.17 16.05
CA ARG A 4 -60.30 59.69 17.37
C ARG A 4 -59.22 58.70 17.87
N LEU A 5 -58.13 59.05 18.53
CA LEU A 5 -57.39 60.28 18.81
C LEU A 5 -56.04 59.80 19.37
N LEU A 6 -54.97 60.56 19.13
CA LEU A 6 -53.61 60.35 19.63
C LEU A 6 -53.51 60.31 21.17
N ALA A 7 -52.53 59.55 21.68
CA ALA A 7 -51.67 59.99 22.79
C ALA A 7 -50.35 59.21 22.76
N SER A 8 -49.27 59.94 22.48
CA SER A 8 -47.88 59.50 22.56
C SER A 8 -47.40 59.46 24.02
N VAL A 9 -46.64 58.43 24.39
CA VAL A 9 -45.64 58.51 25.46
C VAL A 9 -44.37 57.84 24.95
N ALA A 10 -43.30 58.62 24.88
CA ALA A 10 -41.96 58.19 24.52
C ALA A 10 -41.32 57.40 25.68
N LEU A 11 -40.65 56.30 25.34
CA LEU A 11 -39.69 55.65 26.24
C LEU A 11 -38.36 55.51 25.48
N LEU A 12 -37.33 56.19 25.98
CA LEU A 12 -35.95 56.03 25.54
C LEU A 12 -35.49 54.60 25.86
N CYS A 13 -35.04 53.86 24.83
CA CYS A 13 -34.14 52.72 25.00
C CYS A 13 -32.77 53.09 24.43
N LEU A 14 -31.77 53.07 25.31
CA LEU A 14 -30.35 53.13 24.99
C LEU A 14 -29.95 51.87 24.22
N ALA A 15 -29.39 52.03 23.01
CA ALA A 15 -28.74 50.98 22.25
C ALA A 15 -27.20 51.09 22.43
N PRO A 16 -26.47 49.96 22.57
CA PRO A 16 -25.02 49.99 22.73
C PRO A 16 -24.30 50.11 21.37
N PHE A 17 -23.08 50.63 21.49
CA PHE A 17 -22.16 51.03 20.43
C PHE A 17 -21.76 49.91 19.46
N SER A 18 -21.68 50.28 18.18
CA SER A 18 -20.96 49.60 17.11
C SER A 18 -19.48 49.37 17.47
N GLY A 19 -19.04 48.12 17.32
CA GLY A 19 -17.64 47.80 17.08
C GLY A 19 -17.52 47.08 15.73
N CYS A 20 -17.03 47.80 14.72
CA CYS A 20 -16.63 47.19 13.44
C CYS A 20 -15.47 46.22 13.70
N ARG A 21 -15.70 44.92 13.45
CA ARG A 21 -14.63 43.92 13.40
C ARG A 21 -14.26 43.76 11.94
N GLU A 22 -13.13 44.33 11.52
CA GLU A 22 -12.53 44.07 10.22
C GLU A 22 -12.28 42.56 10.08
N THR A 23 -13.03 41.93 9.17
CA THR A 23 -12.73 40.57 8.72
C THR A 23 -11.50 40.64 7.83
N ARG A 24 -10.36 40.21 8.38
CA ARG A 24 -9.14 39.99 7.60
C ARG A 24 -9.47 38.93 6.53
N PRO A 25 -9.23 39.17 5.23
CA PRO A 25 -9.52 38.18 4.21
C PRO A 25 -8.69 36.92 4.47
N THR A 26 -9.37 35.78 4.48
CA THR A 26 -8.74 34.45 4.51
C THR A 26 -7.80 34.35 3.31
N PRO A 27 -6.52 33.99 3.50
CA PRO A 27 -5.66 33.74 2.36
C PRO A 27 -6.27 32.59 1.54
N PRO A 28 -6.21 32.64 0.19
CA PRO A 28 -6.64 31.52 -0.63
C PRO A 28 -5.87 30.26 -0.20
N PRO A 29 -6.48 29.06 -0.34
CA PRO A 29 -5.75 27.82 -0.08
C PRO A 29 -4.45 27.85 -0.87
N ALA A 30 -3.34 27.56 -0.20
CA ALA A 30 -2.05 27.45 -0.84
C ALA A 30 -2.14 26.32 -1.87
N THR A 31 -2.33 26.67 -3.13
CA THR A 31 -2.04 25.78 -4.24
C THR A 31 -0.53 25.62 -4.25
N ASN A 32 -0.03 24.61 -3.56
CA ASN A 32 1.32 24.09 -3.81
C ASN A 32 1.32 23.44 -5.19
N THR A 33 1.31 24.26 -6.23
CA THR A 33 1.73 23.89 -7.58
C THR A 33 3.24 24.03 -7.60
N ASP A 34 3.94 22.98 -7.22
CA ASP A 34 5.32 22.66 -7.61
C ASP A 34 5.71 21.34 -6.94
N GLU A 35 4.90 20.29 -7.12
CA GLU A 35 5.50 18.95 -7.12
C GLU A 35 6.24 18.79 -8.45
N PRO A 36 7.50 18.34 -8.46
CA PRO A 36 8.19 18.01 -9.70
C PRO A 36 7.43 16.85 -10.33
N THR A 37 6.53 17.17 -11.24
CA THR A 37 5.95 16.19 -12.15
C THR A 37 7.11 15.75 -13.05
N ASP A 38 7.78 14.66 -12.66
CA ASP A 38 8.68 13.95 -13.56
C ASP A 38 7.81 13.38 -14.68
N THR A 39 7.58 14.23 -15.68
CA THR A 39 6.68 14.08 -16.83
C THR A 39 7.38 13.43 -17.99
N ALA A 40 8.65 13.08 -17.86
CA ALA A 40 9.34 12.29 -18.86
C ALA A 40 8.76 10.88 -18.85
N GLU A 41 8.04 10.53 -19.90
CA GLU A 41 7.58 9.16 -20.13
C GLU A 41 8.81 8.23 -20.10
N ILE A 42 8.82 7.29 -19.15
CA ILE A 42 9.95 6.38 -18.95
C ILE A 42 10.07 5.48 -20.18
N ASP A 43 11.20 5.55 -20.88
CA ASP A 43 11.52 4.65 -21.99
C ASP A 43 11.89 3.25 -21.46
N TRP A 44 10.87 2.44 -21.19
CA TRP A 44 11.03 1.10 -20.63
C TRP A 44 11.85 0.17 -21.53
N ASP A 45 11.85 0.37 -22.85
CA ASP A 45 12.55 -0.48 -23.81
C ASP A 45 14.06 -0.21 -23.82
N SER A 46 14.49 0.94 -23.29
CA SER A 46 15.91 1.28 -23.10
C SER A 46 16.53 0.64 -21.84
N LEU A 47 15.71 0.10 -20.95
CA LEU A 47 16.14 -0.44 -19.66
C LEU A 47 16.30 -1.97 -19.72
N SER A 48 17.26 -2.48 -18.94
CA SER A 48 17.48 -3.91 -18.79
C SER A 48 17.84 -4.21 -17.35
N SER A 49 17.17 -5.20 -16.76
CA SER A 49 17.43 -5.69 -15.41
C SER A 49 17.44 -7.21 -15.39
N THR A 50 18.13 -7.79 -14.42
CA THR A 50 18.13 -9.25 -14.20
C THR A 50 17.99 -9.57 -12.72
N SER A 51 16.89 -10.23 -12.37
CA SER A 51 16.74 -10.85 -11.04
C SER A 51 17.54 -12.14 -10.98
N LEU A 52 18.29 -12.36 -9.90
CA LEU A 52 19.09 -13.57 -9.73
C LEU A 52 18.67 -14.34 -8.48
N ARG A 53 18.64 -15.67 -8.60
CA ARG A 53 18.37 -16.62 -7.51
C ARG A 53 17.02 -16.37 -6.83
N ASN A 54 16.94 -16.43 -5.50
CA ASN A 54 15.70 -16.45 -4.74
C ASN A 54 15.31 -15.03 -4.27
N PRO A 55 14.02 -14.75 -4.02
CA PRO A 55 13.60 -13.48 -3.41
C PRO A 55 14.19 -13.21 -2.01
N ASN A 56 14.53 -14.28 -1.28
CA ASN A 56 15.07 -14.21 0.08
C ASN A 56 16.57 -14.54 0.18
N ASP A 57 17.22 -14.69 -0.96
CA ASP A 57 18.62 -15.04 -1.11
C ASP A 57 19.01 -14.81 -2.57
N GLY A 58 19.20 -13.54 -2.94
CA GLY A 58 19.34 -13.15 -4.32
C GLY A 58 20.05 -11.82 -4.49
N SER A 59 20.12 -11.38 -5.74
CA SER A 59 20.70 -10.10 -6.15
C SER A 59 19.96 -9.57 -7.37
N LEU A 60 20.19 -8.31 -7.67
CA LEU A 60 19.64 -7.60 -8.82
C LEU A 60 20.79 -7.01 -9.64
N VAL A 61 20.72 -7.15 -10.96
CA VAL A 61 21.65 -6.50 -11.90
C VAL A 61 20.84 -5.52 -12.75
N GLY A 62 21.36 -4.31 -12.98
CA GLY A 62 20.63 -3.29 -13.74
C GLY A 62 19.32 -2.87 -13.06
N GLY A 63 19.30 -2.81 -11.73
CA GLY A 63 18.10 -2.46 -10.98
C GLY A 63 17.54 -1.11 -11.40
N VAL A 64 16.23 -1.06 -11.61
CA VAL A 64 15.53 0.15 -12.01
C VAL A 64 15.01 0.84 -10.75
N PRO A 65 15.34 2.12 -10.52
CA PRO A 65 14.78 2.85 -9.40
C PRO A 65 13.30 3.15 -9.64
N LEU A 66 12.44 2.85 -8.68
CA LEU A 66 11.10 3.42 -8.63
C LEU A 66 11.22 4.95 -8.54
N PRO A 67 10.52 5.73 -9.38
CA PRO A 67 10.46 7.17 -9.24
C PRO A 67 10.01 7.58 -7.83
N LEU A 68 10.57 8.67 -7.29
CA LEU A 68 10.14 9.17 -5.98
C LEU A 68 8.68 9.63 -6.02
N SER A 69 8.26 10.18 -7.15
CA SER A 69 6.87 10.47 -7.48
C SER A 69 6.62 10.14 -8.95
N ALA A 70 5.42 9.65 -9.24
CA ALA A 70 4.87 9.46 -10.57
C ALA A 70 3.36 9.67 -10.48
N ARG A 71 2.67 9.80 -11.61
CA ARG A 71 1.22 9.98 -11.60
C ARG A 71 0.52 8.83 -10.84
N GLY A 72 -0.18 9.16 -9.76
CA GLY A 72 -0.88 8.19 -8.91
C GLY A 72 0.00 7.32 -8.01
N LEU A 73 1.31 7.57 -7.92
CA LEU A 73 2.26 6.78 -7.14
C LEU A 73 3.31 7.66 -6.46
N ARG A 74 3.65 7.36 -5.21
CA ARG A 74 4.83 7.92 -4.54
C ARG A 74 5.63 6.86 -3.81
N PHE A 75 6.95 7.03 -3.76
CA PHE A 75 7.78 6.31 -2.81
C PHE A 75 7.63 6.94 -1.42
N ASN A 76 7.57 6.12 -0.38
CA ASN A 76 7.39 6.59 0.98
C ASN A 76 8.59 7.44 1.42
N PRO A 77 8.41 8.74 1.73
CA PRO A 77 9.52 9.61 2.13
C PRO A 77 10.14 9.24 3.48
N LYS A 78 9.49 8.37 4.28
CA LYS A 78 10.02 7.84 5.54
C LYS A 78 10.92 6.61 5.35
N ARG A 79 11.05 6.09 4.13
CA ARG A 79 11.90 4.94 3.80
C ARG A 79 13.24 5.39 3.21
N ASP A 80 14.23 4.52 3.28
CA ASP A 80 15.53 4.76 2.66
C ASP A 80 15.38 4.67 1.12
N PRO A 81 15.66 5.75 0.36
CA PRO A 81 15.55 5.73 -1.09
C PRO A 81 16.56 4.79 -1.76
N ALA A 82 17.54 4.23 -1.03
CA ALA A 82 18.38 3.16 -1.54
C ALA A 82 17.61 1.85 -1.76
N ALA A 83 16.50 1.63 -1.04
CA ALA A 83 15.69 0.41 -1.11
C ALA A 83 14.53 0.48 -2.13
N ARG A 84 14.59 1.37 -3.12
CA ARG A 84 13.50 1.61 -4.09
C ARG A 84 13.68 0.91 -5.44
N TYR A 85 14.60 -0.04 -5.57
CA TYR A 85 14.96 -0.64 -6.85
C TYR A 85 14.22 -1.95 -7.10
N GLY A 86 13.78 -2.17 -8.34
CA GLY A 86 13.13 -3.40 -8.78
C GLY A 86 13.61 -3.82 -10.17
N THR A 87 13.06 -4.92 -10.69
CA THR A 87 13.19 -5.21 -12.12
C THR A 87 12.35 -4.23 -12.95
N VAL A 88 12.65 -4.14 -14.25
CA VAL A 88 11.88 -3.30 -15.20
C VAL A 88 10.38 -3.61 -15.11
N GLU A 89 10.02 -4.90 -15.09
CA GLU A 89 8.63 -5.36 -15.04
C GLU A 89 7.91 -4.88 -13.76
N VAL A 90 8.59 -4.98 -12.62
CA VAL A 90 8.03 -4.60 -11.31
C VAL A 90 7.79 -3.10 -11.25
N VAL A 91 8.81 -2.30 -11.59
CA VAL A 91 8.70 -0.83 -11.54
C VAL A 91 7.65 -0.33 -12.53
N ARG A 92 7.63 -0.86 -13.76
CA ARG A 92 6.62 -0.55 -14.77
C ARG A 92 5.21 -0.89 -14.29
N ALA A 93 5.01 -2.07 -13.71
CA ALA A 93 3.70 -2.51 -13.23
C ALA A 93 3.17 -1.58 -12.13
N LEU A 94 4.02 -1.19 -11.18
CA LEU A 94 3.65 -0.29 -10.09
C LEU A 94 3.27 1.12 -10.61
N VAL A 95 4.09 1.69 -11.49
CA VAL A 95 3.82 3.01 -12.11
C VAL A 95 2.52 2.96 -12.91
N SER A 96 2.30 1.90 -13.69
CA SER A 96 1.08 1.74 -14.48
C SER A 96 -0.16 1.57 -13.58
N ALA A 97 -0.07 0.78 -12.52
CA ALA A 97 -1.17 0.55 -11.58
C ALA A 97 -1.52 1.82 -10.79
N GLY A 98 -0.54 2.60 -10.35
CA GLY A 98 -0.76 3.91 -9.71
C GLY A 98 -1.47 4.88 -10.64
N ARG A 99 -0.95 5.06 -11.87
CA ARG A 99 -1.58 5.90 -12.91
C ARG A 99 -3.03 5.48 -13.18
N THR A 100 -3.28 4.18 -13.25
CA THR A 100 -4.61 3.64 -13.53
C THR A 100 -5.62 4.03 -12.44
N VAL A 101 -5.22 3.96 -11.16
CA VAL A 101 -6.10 4.39 -10.06
C VAL A 101 -6.34 5.90 -10.11
N ASP A 102 -5.30 6.70 -10.36
CA ASP A 102 -5.42 8.16 -10.48
C ASP A 102 -6.37 8.56 -11.61
N GLU A 103 -6.23 7.94 -12.79
CA GLU A 103 -7.06 8.22 -13.95
C GLU A 103 -8.53 7.87 -13.76
N GLU A 104 -8.83 6.78 -13.05
CA GLU A 104 -10.19 6.28 -12.92
C GLU A 104 -10.91 6.75 -11.65
N LEU A 105 -10.19 6.95 -10.55
CA LEU A 105 -10.76 7.23 -9.23
C LEU A 105 -10.21 8.51 -8.58
N GLY A 106 -9.12 9.08 -9.11
CA GLY A 106 -8.42 10.22 -8.52
C GLY A 106 -8.01 9.99 -7.06
N GLY A 107 -7.84 11.07 -6.31
CA GLY A 107 -7.42 11.03 -4.91
C GLY A 107 -5.92 11.16 -4.75
N LEU A 108 -5.38 10.64 -3.64
CA LEU A 108 -3.96 10.71 -3.35
C LEU A 108 -3.20 9.50 -3.93
N PRO A 109 -1.91 9.65 -4.26
CA PRO A 109 -1.13 8.57 -4.85
C PRO A 109 -0.96 7.39 -3.88
N VAL A 110 -0.83 6.17 -4.42
CA VAL A 110 -0.44 5.00 -3.61
C VAL A 110 0.95 5.22 -3.00
N THR A 111 1.13 4.82 -1.75
CA THR A 111 2.43 4.87 -1.08
C THR A 111 3.15 3.53 -1.20
N ILE A 112 4.29 3.54 -1.88
CA ILE A 112 5.17 2.39 -2.05
C ILE A 112 6.28 2.44 -0.99
N ASN A 113 6.47 1.34 -0.27
CA ASN A 113 7.56 1.14 0.69
C ASN A 113 8.75 0.45 0.00
N ASP A 114 9.50 -0.37 0.74
CA ASP A 114 10.74 -0.97 0.28
C ASP A 114 10.48 -1.95 -0.87
N LEU A 115 11.28 -1.84 -1.93
CA LEU A 115 11.49 -2.85 -2.98
C LEU A 115 12.80 -3.57 -2.62
N SER A 116 13.83 -3.53 -3.48
CA SER A 116 15.19 -3.97 -3.16
C SER A 116 16.21 -2.83 -3.15
N TYR A 117 17.41 -3.11 -2.65
CA TYR A 117 18.59 -2.30 -3.00
C TYR A 117 18.91 -2.41 -4.50
N GLU A 118 19.68 -1.46 -5.03
CA GLU A 118 20.06 -1.39 -6.45
C GLU A 118 20.70 -2.68 -6.97
N GLN A 119 21.61 -3.28 -6.19
CA GLN A 119 22.21 -4.58 -6.50
C GLN A 119 21.52 -5.76 -5.79
N GLY A 120 20.38 -5.50 -5.15
CA GLY A 120 19.67 -6.46 -4.31
C GLY A 120 20.42 -6.80 -3.03
N GLY A 121 20.25 -8.03 -2.54
CA GLY A 121 20.83 -8.50 -1.30
C GLY A 121 19.99 -8.17 -0.05
N PRO A 122 20.51 -8.52 1.13
CA PRO A 122 19.73 -8.52 2.37
C PRO A 122 19.41 -7.10 2.87
N ILE A 123 18.13 -6.82 3.16
CA ILE A 123 17.66 -5.56 3.73
C ILE A 123 17.31 -5.76 5.21
N PRO A 124 17.78 -4.91 6.14
CA PRO A 124 17.40 -4.99 7.55
C PRO A 124 15.89 -5.10 7.72
N HIS A 125 15.45 -5.96 8.65
CA HIS A 125 14.05 -6.21 8.99
C HIS A 125 13.20 -6.95 7.94
N HIS A 126 13.74 -7.23 6.75
CA HIS A 126 13.02 -7.92 5.67
C HIS A 126 13.43 -9.37 5.52
N GLY A 127 12.44 -10.27 5.42
CA GLY A 127 12.67 -11.70 5.17
C GLY A 127 13.01 -12.03 3.72
N SER A 128 12.65 -11.15 2.77
CA SER A 128 12.94 -11.26 1.33
C SER A 128 13.46 -9.93 0.75
N HIS A 129 12.97 -9.46 -0.39
CA HIS A 129 13.37 -8.18 -1.01
C HIS A 129 14.79 -8.14 -1.59
N GLN A 130 15.39 -9.29 -1.87
CA GLN A 130 16.82 -9.33 -2.22
C GLN A 130 17.11 -9.30 -3.73
N ASN A 131 16.10 -9.37 -4.59
CA ASN A 131 16.34 -9.53 -6.03
C ASN A 131 15.39 -8.72 -6.91
N GLY A 132 14.84 -7.61 -6.39
CA GLY A 132 14.02 -6.67 -7.15
C GLY A 132 12.61 -7.15 -7.50
N ARG A 133 12.11 -8.23 -6.88
CA ARG A 133 10.79 -8.84 -7.19
C ARG A 133 9.78 -8.83 -6.05
N ASP A 134 10.13 -8.23 -4.92
CA ASP A 134 9.20 -8.00 -3.82
C ASP A 134 9.00 -6.49 -3.63
N VAL A 135 7.81 -6.10 -3.18
CA VAL A 135 7.50 -4.71 -2.84
C VAL A 135 6.43 -4.64 -1.76
N ASP A 136 6.67 -3.78 -0.78
CA ASP A 136 5.67 -3.41 0.21
C ASP A 136 4.87 -2.20 -0.26
N VAL A 137 3.56 -2.25 -0.13
CA VAL A 137 2.65 -1.19 -0.58
C VAL A 137 1.61 -0.93 0.49
N PHE A 138 1.53 0.30 1.00
CA PHE A 138 0.46 0.64 1.92
C PHE A 138 -0.90 0.58 1.21
N PHE A 139 -1.92 0.23 1.98
CA PHE A 139 -3.30 0.34 1.56
C PHE A 139 -3.68 1.79 1.24
N TYR A 140 -4.67 2.02 0.37
CA TYR A 140 -5.32 3.32 0.31
C TYR A 140 -6.19 3.51 1.56
N GLN A 141 -6.25 4.74 2.06
CA GLN A 141 -6.84 5.06 3.37
C GLN A 141 -7.73 6.29 3.25
N LEU A 142 -8.85 6.24 3.95
CA LEU A 142 -9.75 7.38 4.13
C LEU A 142 -9.60 7.92 5.55
N GLY A 143 -9.63 9.24 5.67
CA GLY A 143 -9.70 9.94 6.95
C GLY A 143 -11.10 9.89 7.57
N PRO A 144 -11.29 10.56 8.71
CA PRO A 144 -12.57 10.58 9.43
C PRO A 144 -13.70 11.29 8.66
N ASP A 145 -13.37 12.13 7.70
CA ASP A 145 -14.30 12.80 6.78
C ASP A 145 -14.67 11.95 5.56
N GLY A 146 -14.05 10.78 5.40
CA GLY A 146 -14.23 9.91 4.24
C GLY A 146 -13.41 10.33 3.02
N GLU A 147 -12.54 11.33 3.14
CA GLU A 147 -11.66 11.77 2.06
C GLU A 147 -10.36 10.96 2.04
N PRO A 148 -9.74 10.74 0.86
CA PRO A 148 -8.44 10.09 0.77
C PRO A 148 -7.39 10.84 1.57
N ILE A 149 -6.60 10.09 2.34
CA ILE A 149 -5.45 10.62 3.07
C ILE A 149 -4.15 9.98 2.60
N GLU A 150 -3.04 10.58 3.00
CA GLU A 150 -1.74 9.96 2.80
C GLU A 150 -1.65 8.64 3.57
N SER A 151 -1.44 7.53 2.87
CA SER A 151 -1.34 6.23 3.50
C SER A 151 -0.17 6.13 4.48
N VAL A 152 -0.45 5.62 5.67
CA VAL A 152 0.52 5.29 6.73
C VAL A 152 0.52 3.79 7.03
N GLY A 153 1.48 3.31 7.82
CA GLY A 153 1.55 1.91 8.26
C GLY A 153 0.56 1.55 9.37
N ALA A 154 -0.71 1.92 9.21
CA ALA A 154 -1.75 1.66 10.20
C ALA A 154 -2.33 0.25 10.03
N PHE A 155 -2.57 -0.42 11.16
CA PHE A 155 -3.29 -1.70 11.16
C PHE A 155 -4.78 -1.49 10.94
N PHE A 156 -5.40 -2.41 10.19
CA PHE A 156 -6.85 -2.45 10.00
C PHE A 156 -7.46 -3.69 10.63
N ASP A 157 -8.62 -3.50 11.26
CA ASP A 157 -9.41 -4.57 11.88
C ASP A 157 -10.33 -5.29 10.86
N PRO A 158 -11.06 -6.35 11.27
CA PRO A 158 -11.97 -7.08 10.39
C PRO A 158 -13.10 -6.28 9.75
N SER A 159 -13.42 -5.10 10.29
CA SER A 159 -14.40 -4.17 9.72
C SER A 159 -13.80 -3.16 8.74
N GLY A 160 -12.48 -3.15 8.58
CA GLY A 160 -11.75 -2.18 7.76
C GLY A 160 -11.52 -0.85 8.48
N VAL A 161 -11.65 -0.81 9.82
CA VAL A 161 -11.35 0.37 10.63
C VAL A 161 -9.92 0.27 11.16
N GLY A 162 -9.20 1.39 11.12
CA GLY A 162 -7.82 1.52 11.60
C GLY A 162 -7.63 2.79 12.42
N MET A 163 -6.41 2.96 12.94
CA MET A 163 -5.99 4.17 13.66
C MET A 163 -4.56 4.51 13.25
N ASP A 164 -4.31 5.76 12.87
CA ASP A 164 -2.96 6.33 12.87
C ASP A 164 -2.70 6.91 14.26
N PHE A 165 -1.95 6.16 15.07
CA PHE A 165 -1.62 6.52 16.44
C PHE A 165 -0.51 7.56 16.58
N ARG A 166 0.11 7.98 15.46
CA ARG A 166 1.19 8.98 15.43
C ARG A 166 2.16 8.88 16.61
N GLU A 167 1.99 9.72 17.65
CA GLU A 167 2.69 9.58 18.92
C GLU A 167 1.98 8.58 19.84
N LEU A 168 2.55 7.37 19.96
CA LEU A 168 1.96 6.24 20.70
C LEU A 168 1.60 6.51 22.18
N ALA A 169 2.11 7.59 22.77
CA ALA A 169 1.86 7.99 24.15
C ALA A 169 0.86 9.15 24.28
N ASP A 170 0.44 9.78 23.19
CA ASP A 170 -0.44 10.95 23.17
C ASP A 170 -1.70 10.64 22.34
N PRO A 171 -2.83 10.30 22.98
CA PRO A 171 -4.06 9.99 22.25
C PRO A 171 -4.72 11.23 21.60
N SER A 172 -4.19 12.45 21.80
CA SER A 172 -4.79 13.67 21.27
C SER A 172 -4.52 13.91 19.78
N ASP A 173 -3.53 13.22 19.20
CA ASP A 173 -3.19 13.31 17.79
C ASP A 173 -3.61 12.09 16.94
N ASP A 174 -4.23 11.09 17.58
CA ASP A 174 -4.81 9.90 16.96
C ASP A 174 -5.80 10.26 15.83
N VAL A 175 -5.62 9.62 14.66
CA VAL A 175 -6.50 9.81 13.50
C VAL A 175 -7.22 8.51 13.15
N PRO A 176 -8.56 8.45 13.28
CA PRO A 176 -9.35 7.31 12.82
C PRO A 176 -9.25 7.15 11.30
N LEU A 177 -9.04 5.91 10.87
CA LEU A 177 -8.89 5.57 9.46
C LEU A 177 -9.93 4.55 9.02
N SER A 178 -10.27 4.59 7.73
CA SER A 178 -11.00 3.51 7.05
C SER A 178 -10.21 3.00 5.86
N PHE A 179 -10.30 1.69 5.61
CA PHE A 179 -9.70 1.04 4.46
C PHE A 179 -10.42 1.45 3.17
N ASP A 180 -9.73 2.16 2.26
CA ASP A 180 -10.31 2.59 0.98
C ASP A 180 -10.39 1.38 0.03
N LEU A 181 -11.50 0.64 0.13
CA LEU A 181 -11.75 -0.55 -0.68
C LEU A 181 -11.72 -0.25 -2.20
N PRO A 182 -12.40 0.78 -2.72
CA PRO A 182 -12.38 1.09 -4.15
C PRO A 182 -10.97 1.27 -4.73
N ARG A 183 -10.14 2.15 -4.15
CA ARG A 183 -8.81 2.44 -4.69
C ARG A 183 -7.84 1.28 -4.46
N THR A 184 -7.92 0.67 -3.28
CA THR A 184 -7.09 -0.50 -2.95
C THR A 184 -7.38 -1.66 -3.89
N TRP A 185 -8.66 -1.98 -4.12
CA TRP A 185 -9.02 -3.03 -5.06
C TRP A 185 -8.58 -2.70 -6.49
N ARG A 186 -8.80 -1.45 -6.94
CA ARG A 186 -8.45 -1.07 -8.31
C ARG A 186 -6.96 -1.18 -8.61
N PHE A 187 -6.11 -0.84 -7.65
CA PHE A 187 -4.66 -1.02 -7.74
C PHE A 187 -4.28 -2.50 -7.89
N VAL A 188 -4.82 -3.35 -7.02
CA VAL A 188 -4.60 -4.80 -7.07
C VAL A 188 -5.09 -5.38 -8.40
N GLN A 189 -6.27 -4.97 -8.85
CA GLN A 189 -6.85 -5.40 -10.11
C GLN A 189 -5.93 -5.05 -11.29
N ALA A 190 -5.38 -3.83 -11.33
CA ALA A 190 -4.45 -3.42 -12.38
C ALA A 190 -3.22 -4.34 -12.45
N LEU A 191 -2.65 -4.71 -11.30
CA LEU A 191 -1.50 -5.63 -11.25
C LEU A 191 -1.85 -7.07 -11.64
N ILE A 192 -3.08 -7.52 -11.37
CA ILE A 192 -3.53 -8.88 -11.75
C ILE A 192 -3.78 -8.97 -13.25
N GLU A 193 -4.37 -7.92 -13.83
CA GLU A 193 -4.75 -7.88 -15.24
C GLU A 193 -3.57 -7.56 -16.16
N ASP A 194 -2.50 -6.95 -15.63
CA ASP A 194 -1.24 -6.80 -16.35
C ASP A 194 -0.47 -8.14 -16.43
N GLU A 195 -0.54 -8.80 -17.59
CA GLU A 195 0.21 -10.04 -17.83
C GLU A 195 1.74 -9.82 -17.83
N ALA A 196 2.22 -8.62 -18.20
CA ALA A 196 3.64 -8.30 -18.22
C ALA A 196 4.20 -8.09 -16.81
N ALA A 197 3.37 -7.66 -15.86
CA ALA A 197 3.74 -7.56 -14.44
C ALA A 197 4.21 -8.90 -13.88
N ASN A 198 3.68 -10.02 -14.37
CA ASN A 198 4.03 -11.37 -13.90
C ASN A 198 3.79 -11.57 -12.38
N LEU A 199 2.74 -10.99 -11.82
CA LEU A 199 2.43 -11.09 -10.39
C LEU A 199 2.27 -12.55 -9.94
N GLN A 200 2.97 -12.90 -8.85
CA GLN A 200 3.03 -14.23 -8.27
C GLN A 200 2.18 -14.34 -7.00
N SER A 201 2.43 -13.50 -6.01
CA SER A 201 1.76 -13.61 -4.71
C SER A 201 1.41 -12.24 -4.17
N ILE A 202 0.33 -12.19 -3.41
CA ILE A 202 -0.09 -11.03 -2.63
C ILE A 202 -0.23 -11.48 -1.19
N TYR A 203 0.63 -10.98 -0.31
CA TYR A 203 0.57 -11.29 1.11
C TYR A 203 -0.15 -10.16 1.85
N LEU A 204 -1.19 -10.56 2.58
CA LEU A 204 -2.08 -9.66 3.33
C LEU A 204 -2.87 -10.45 4.38
N ALA A 205 -3.47 -9.73 5.33
CA ALA A 205 -4.29 -10.37 6.35
C ALA A 205 -5.60 -10.95 5.79
N GLU A 206 -6.02 -12.10 6.32
CA GLU A 206 -7.17 -12.86 5.82
C GLU A 206 -8.49 -12.07 5.87
N HIS A 207 -8.67 -11.22 6.88
CA HIS A 207 -9.87 -10.39 6.97
C HIS A 207 -9.89 -9.30 5.90
N LEU A 208 -8.75 -8.65 5.61
CA LEU A 208 -8.65 -7.66 4.54
C LEU A 208 -8.82 -8.30 3.16
N ARG A 209 -8.25 -9.49 2.96
CA ARG A 209 -8.51 -10.33 1.78
C ARG A 209 -10.01 -10.58 1.60
N SER A 210 -10.73 -10.85 2.68
CA SER A 210 -12.17 -11.12 2.63
C SER A 210 -12.96 -9.87 2.24
N LEU A 211 -12.60 -8.69 2.78
CA LEU A 211 -13.19 -7.42 2.38
C LEU A 211 -12.98 -7.12 0.89
N LEU A 212 -11.75 -7.32 0.38
CA LEU A 212 -11.43 -7.10 -1.04
C LEU A 212 -12.19 -8.06 -1.96
N LEU A 213 -12.28 -9.35 -1.61
CA LEU A 213 -13.06 -10.33 -2.39
C LEU A 213 -14.56 -10.00 -2.40
N HIS A 214 -15.09 -9.54 -1.28
CA HIS A 214 -16.48 -9.12 -1.19
C HIS A 214 -16.73 -7.92 -2.09
N HIS A 215 -15.91 -6.87 -1.96
CA HIS A 215 -15.96 -5.68 -2.79
C HIS A 215 -15.88 -6.01 -4.29
N ALA A 216 -14.92 -6.85 -4.69
CA ALA A 216 -14.73 -7.23 -6.09
C ALA A 216 -15.98 -7.90 -6.69
N ARG A 217 -16.63 -8.78 -5.92
CA ARG A 217 -17.86 -9.46 -6.35
C ARG A 217 -19.04 -8.51 -6.42
N GLU A 218 -19.18 -7.62 -5.44
CA GLU A 218 -20.24 -6.60 -5.44
C GLU A 218 -20.12 -5.62 -6.62
N ARG A 219 -18.89 -5.30 -7.04
CA ARG A 219 -18.62 -4.46 -8.21
C ARG A 219 -18.69 -5.20 -9.55
N GLY A 220 -19.04 -6.49 -9.55
CA GLY A 220 -19.22 -7.27 -10.78
C GLY A 220 -17.92 -7.48 -11.56
N VAL A 221 -16.77 -7.50 -10.89
CA VAL A 221 -15.47 -7.75 -11.50
C VAL A 221 -15.47 -9.15 -12.15
N PRO A 222 -14.83 -9.34 -13.33
CA PRO A 222 -14.78 -10.65 -13.99
C PRO A 222 -14.30 -11.76 -13.05
N GLU A 223 -15.02 -12.89 -13.07
CA GLU A 223 -14.73 -14.04 -12.18
C GLU A 223 -13.29 -14.56 -12.36
N SER A 224 -12.72 -14.44 -13.56
CA SER A 224 -11.31 -14.79 -13.80
C SER A 224 -10.32 -13.95 -12.97
N THR A 225 -10.60 -12.65 -12.80
CA THR A 225 -9.77 -11.74 -12.01
C THR A 225 -9.97 -12.02 -10.51
N VAL A 226 -11.22 -12.20 -10.07
CA VAL A 226 -11.56 -12.55 -8.68
C VAL A 226 -10.92 -13.89 -8.28
N ALA A 227 -11.01 -14.89 -9.14
CA ALA A 227 -10.40 -16.20 -8.91
C ALA A 227 -8.87 -16.11 -8.84
N ARG A 228 -8.23 -15.33 -9.73
CA ARG A 228 -6.79 -15.08 -9.65
C ARG A 228 -6.40 -14.44 -8.32
N PHE A 229 -7.07 -13.36 -7.90
CA PHE A 229 -6.84 -12.74 -6.59
C PHE A 229 -7.01 -13.77 -5.47
N ALA A 230 -8.10 -14.55 -5.49
CA ALA A 230 -8.38 -15.55 -4.47
C ALA A 230 -7.28 -16.63 -4.35
N GLU A 231 -6.69 -17.04 -5.47
CA GLU A 231 -5.65 -18.05 -5.55
C GLU A 231 -4.26 -17.51 -5.15
N MET A 232 -3.93 -16.27 -5.52
CA MET A 232 -2.60 -15.69 -5.28
C MET A 232 -2.41 -15.03 -3.92
N THR A 233 -3.48 -14.95 -3.12
CA THR A 233 -3.47 -14.28 -1.82
C THR A 233 -3.26 -15.25 -0.66
N CYS A 234 -2.38 -14.87 0.26
CA CYS A 234 -2.04 -15.69 1.42
C CYS A 234 -1.62 -14.84 2.60
N GLN A 235 -2.11 -15.14 3.80
CA GLN A 235 -1.59 -14.54 5.02
C GLN A 235 -0.35 -15.33 5.50
N PRO A 236 0.83 -14.70 5.63
CA PRO A 236 2.00 -15.34 6.23
C PRO A 236 1.98 -15.19 7.76
N GLU A 237 3.05 -15.59 8.44
CA GLU A 237 3.15 -15.54 9.91
C GLU A 237 2.95 -14.13 10.47
N TYR A 238 3.65 -13.14 9.90
CA TYR A 238 3.27 -11.75 10.11
C TYR A 238 2.04 -11.46 9.25
N PRO A 239 0.94 -10.94 9.79
CA PRO A 239 -0.34 -10.96 9.09
C PRO A 239 -0.43 -10.00 7.92
N HIS A 240 0.39 -8.94 7.85
CA HIS A 240 0.27 -7.89 6.82
C HIS A 240 -1.14 -7.27 6.84
N ASP A 241 -1.58 -6.80 8.02
CA ASP A 241 -2.81 -6.05 8.23
C ASP A 241 -2.60 -4.52 8.18
N ASP A 242 -1.41 -4.07 7.76
CA ASP A 242 -0.97 -2.69 7.57
C ASP A 242 -0.50 -2.37 6.14
N HIS A 243 -0.20 -3.38 5.33
CA HIS A 243 0.27 -3.24 3.95
C HIS A 243 0.02 -4.52 3.14
N PHE A 244 0.18 -4.41 1.82
CA PHE A 244 0.45 -5.57 0.98
C PHE A 244 1.96 -5.81 0.89
N HIS A 245 2.36 -7.08 0.91
CA HIS A 245 3.62 -7.50 0.31
C HIS A 245 3.31 -8.19 -1.00
N PHE A 246 3.72 -7.61 -2.13
CA PHE A 246 3.60 -8.22 -3.45
C PHE A 246 4.89 -8.96 -3.82
N ARG A 247 4.75 -10.12 -4.47
CA ARG A 247 5.85 -10.84 -5.11
C ARG A 247 5.55 -11.08 -6.57
N PHE A 248 6.55 -10.90 -7.42
CA PHE A 248 6.48 -11.12 -8.86
C PHE A 248 7.32 -12.34 -9.27
N TYR A 249 6.83 -13.08 -10.28
CA TYR A 249 7.57 -14.17 -10.89
C TYR A 249 8.82 -13.63 -11.61
N CYS A 250 9.83 -14.48 -11.76
CA CYS A 250 10.95 -14.18 -12.64
C CYS A 250 10.47 -13.88 -14.07
N SER A 251 11.14 -12.99 -14.81
CA SER A 251 10.91 -12.89 -16.26
C SER A 251 11.38 -14.17 -16.98
N VAL A 252 11.01 -14.34 -18.26
CA VAL A 252 11.50 -15.48 -19.06
C VAL A 252 13.02 -15.45 -19.19
N ASP A 253 13.59 -14.24 -19.32
CA ASP A 253 15.03 -14.03 -19.46
C ASP A 253 15.75 -14.22 -18.12
N ASP A 254 15.18 -13.71 -17.02
CA ASP A 254 15.72 -13.92 -15.67
C ASP A 254 15.82 -15.41 -15.30
N ILE A 255 14.84 -16.23 -15.71
CA ILE A 255 14.89 -17.67 -15.46
C ILE A 255 16.12 -18.30 -16.16
N ARG A 256 16.47 -17.84 -17.35
CA ARG A 256 17.64 -18.34 -18.10
C ARG A 256 18.94 -17.97 -17.39
N GLU A 257 18.96 -16.82 -16.73
CA GLU A 257 20.09 -16.33 -15.92
C GLU A 257 20.11 -16.90 -14.48
N GLY A 258 19.13 -17.73 -14.12
CA GLY A 258 19.13 -18.46 -12.84
C GLY A 258 18.24 -17.87 -11.75
N CYS A 259 17.30 -16.99 -12.10
CA CYS A 259 16.19 -16.57 -11.23
C CYS A 259 15.28 -17.74 -10.85
N ARG A 260 14.77 -17.73 -9.61
CA ARG A 260 14.00 -18.84 -9.03
C ARG A 260 12.73 -18.38 -8.35
N ASP A 261 11.64 -19.10 -8.57
CA ASP A 261 10.32 -18.77 -8.05
C ASP A 261 9.97 -19.62 -6.83
N SER A 262 9.25 -19.02 -5.88
CA SER A 262 8.57 -19.77 -4.82
C SER A 262 7.45 -20.65 -5.41
N ALA A 263 7.08 -21.71 -4.70
CA ALA A 263 5.81 -22.37 -4.97
C ALA A 263 4.64 -21.45 -4.54
N PRO A 264 3.46 -21.57 -5.18
CA PRO A 264 3.16 -22.42 -6.34
C PRO A 264 3.47 -21.73 -7.68
N THR A 265 3.56 -22.52 -8.74
CA THR A 265 3.43 -22.02 -10.12
C THR A 265 2.00 -22.25 -10.60
N TYR A 266 1.21 -21.18 -10.79
CA TYR A 266 -0.20 -21.30 -11.19
C TYR A 266 -0.36 -21.82 -12.62
N PRO A 267 -1.54 -22.37 -12.99
CA PRO A 267 -1.81 -22.86 -14.33
C PRO A 267 -1.57 -21.83 -15.45
N TRP A 268 -1.93 -20.56 -15.25
CA TRP A 268 -1.68 -19.51 -16.26
C TRP A 268 -0.19 -19.27 -16.48
N ARG A 269 0.59 -19.19 -15.40
CA ARG A 269 2.04 -19.04 -15.48
C ARG A 269 2.72 -20.23 -16.15
N LYS A 270 2.29 -21.46 -15.85
CA LYS A 270 2.76 -22.68 -16.54
C LYS A 270 2.52 -22.61 -18.06
N ARG A 271 1.36 -22.13 -18.49
CA ARG A 271 1.05 -21.96 -19.92
C ARG A 271 1.93 -20.89 -20.57
N ALA A 272 2.15 -19.75 -19.92
CA ALA A 272 3.00 -18.68 -20.41
C ALA A 272 4.47 -19.15 -20.58
N LEU A 273 4.99 -19.88 -19.60
CA LEU A 273 6.34 -20.47 -19.65
C LEU A 273 6.47 -21.53 -20.75
N ALA A 274 5.47 -22.40 -20.90
CA ALA A 274 5.47 -23.42 -21.96
C ALA A 274 5.50 -22.80 -23.36
N LYS A 275 4.77 -21.71 -23.60
CA LYS A 275 4.82 -20.95 -24.87
C LYS A 275 6.22 -20.38 -25.16
N SER A 276 6.97 -20.04 -24.11
CA SER A 276 8.31 -19.46 -24.22
C SER A 276 9.43 -20.52 -24.23
N GLY A 277 9.09 -21.82 -24.14
CA GLY A 277 10.06 -22.90 -24.09
C GLY A 277 10.92 -22.94 -22.82
N VAL A 278 10.50 -22.26 -21.75
CA VAL A 278 11.25 -22.15 -20.48
C VAL A 278 10.53 -22.91 -19.38
N LYS A 279 11.29 -23.48 -18.43
CA LYS A 279 10.76 -24.15 -17.23
C LYS A 279 11.06 -23.30 -16.00
N PRO A 280 10.12 -23.18 -15.04
CA PRO A 280 10.41 -22.44 -13.81
C PRO A 280 11.48 -23.17 -13.00
N LEU A 281 12.37 -22.41 -12.36
CA LEU A 281 13.35 -22.96 -11.44
C LEU A 281 12.82 -22.82 -10.00
N PRO A 282 12.75 -23.90 -9.21
CA PRO A 282 12.36 -23.80 -7.81
C PRO A 282 13.43 -23.08 -6.99
N MET A 283 13.01 -22.46 -5.89
CA MET A 283 13.92 -21.85 -4.91
C MET A 283 14.98 -22.83 -4.43
N LEU A 284 16.21 -22.34 -4.29
CA LEU A 284 17.30 -23.06 -3.64
C LEU A 284 17.23 -22.91 -2.11
N PRO A 285 17.95 -23.76 -1.36
CA PRO A 285 18.21 -23.50 0.05
C PRO A 285 18.82 -22.10 0.27
N LYS A 286 18.32 -21.41 1.29
CA LYS A 286 18.79 -20.08 1.68
C LYS A 286 20.21 -20.14 2.24
N ARG A 287 21.10 -19.29 1.73
CA ARG A 287 22.45 -19.05 2.26
C ARG A 287 22.42 -18.32 3.60
N GLU A 288 23.46 -18.52 4.41
CA GLU A 288 23.56 -17.88 5.72
C GLU A 288 23.76 -16.36 5.60
N GLU A 289 24.57 -15.93 4.61
CA GLU A 289 24.85 -14.51 4.36
C GLU A 289 23.61 -13.76 3.88
N ALA A 290 22.59 -14.48 3.41
CA ALA A 290 21.32 -13.91 2.98
C ALA A 290 20.32 -13.69 4.15
N ARG A 291 20.67 -14.09 5.37
CA ARG A 291 19.83 -13.88 6.55
C ARG A 291 19.97 -12.44 7.05
N THR A 292 18.84 -11.87 7.43
CA THR A 292 18.74 -10.54 8.04
C THR A 292 18.15 -10.71 9.43
N LYS A 293 18.51 -9.80 10.34
CA LYS A 293 17.85 -9.75 11.64
C LYS A 293 16.49 -9.08 11.48
N THR A 294 15.42 -9.81 11.79
CA THR A 294 14.08 -9.25 11.96
C THR A 294 13.93 -8.69 13.37
N VAL A 295 13.14 -7.63 13.53
CA VAL A 295 12.81 -7.10 14.86
C VAL A 295 11.71 -7.96 15.47
N GLY A 296 11.98 -8.55 16.62
CA GLY A 296 10.98 -9.32 17.37
C GLY A 296 9.98 -8.40 18.09
N HIS A 297 8.81 -8.93 18.44
CA HIS A 297 7.76 -8.16 19.14
C HIS A 297 8.24 -7.51 20.45
N GLU A 298 9.07 -8.20 21.23
CA GLU A 298 9.60 -7.66 22.48
C GLU A 298 10.59 -6.50 22.23
N GLU A 299 11.43 -6.63 21.20
CA GLU A 299 12.37 -5.57 20.80
C GLU A 299 11.61 -4.34 20.29
N ALA A 300 10.61 -4.54 19.42
CA ALA A 300 9.73 -3.46 18.97
C ALA A 300 8.99 -2.79 20.13
N ARG A 301 8.46 -3.58 21.09
CA ARG A 301 7.74 -3.05 22.24
C ARG A 301 8.64 -2.21 23.14
N ARG A 302 9.89 -2.63 23.35
CA ARG A 302 10.88 -1.87 24.12
C ARG A 302 11.27 -0.57 23.39
N ALA A 303 11.44 -0.62 22.08
CA ALA A 303 11.77 0.55 21.26
C ALA A 303 10.63 1.58 21.20
N ALA A 304 9.37 1.13 21.24
CA ALA A 304 8.20 1.99 21.21
C ALA A 304 8.04 2.90 22.44
N GLY A 305 8.66 2.54 23.58
CA GLY A 305 8.56 3.33 24.81
C GLY A 305 7.17 3.23 25.47
N PRO A 306 6.76 4.26 26.25
CA PRO A 306 5.43 4.34 26.84
C PRO A 306 4.33 4.32 25.78
N LEU A 307 3.24 3.61 26.04
CA LEU A 307 2.06 3.61 25.18
C LEU A 307 0.85 4.12 25.97
N ASP A 308 -0.03 4.86 25.31
CA ASP A 308 -1.35 5.17 25.85
C ASP A 308 -2.20 3.90 26.00
N ALA A 309 -3.16 3.94 26.91
CA ALA A 309 -4.04 2.82 27.21
C ALA A 309 -4.94 2.42 26.01
N GLU A 310 -5.29 3.34 25.10
CA GLU A 310 -6.01 3.00 23.87
C GLU A 310 -5.14 2.21 22.89
N VAL A 311 -3.84 2.53 22.78
CA VAL A 311 -2.90 1.75 21.96
C VAL A 311 -2.79 0.33 22.49
N GLU A 312 -2.69 0.15 23.81
CA GLU A 312 -2.69 -1.18 24.42
C GLU A 312 -3.99 -1.95 24.15
N ARG A 313 -5.14 -1.29 24.34
CA ARG A 313 -6.46 -1.88 24.04
C ARG A 313 -6.59 -2.29 22.59
N TRP A 314 -6.10 -1.48 21.65
CA TRP A 314 -6.02 -1.86 20.25
C TRP A 314 -5.15 -3.12 20.16
N LEU A 315 -3.86 -3.05 20.47
CA LEU A 315 -2.94 -4.19 20.30
C LEU A 315 -3.46 -5.51 20.90
N ASP A 316 -4.19 -5.46 22.01
CA ASP A 316 -4.88 -6.61 22.59
C ASP A 316 -6.02 -7.14 21.72
N ARG A 317 -6.90 -6.27 21.19
CA ARG A 317 -7.89 -6.67 20.16
C ARG A 317 -7.21 -7.28 18.95
N ARG A 318 -6.09 -6.72 18.47
CA ARG A 318 -5.36 -7.21 17.28
C ARG A 318 -5.06 -8.70 17.35
N LYS A 319 -4.73 -9.20 18.55
CA LYS A 319 -4.40 -10.63 18.77
C LYS A 319 -5.50 -11.57 18.27
N GLN A 320 -6.77 -11.13 18.24
CA GLN A 320 -7.92 -11.93 17.80
C GLN A 320 -7.91 -12.30 16.31
N TRP A 321 -7.20 -11.56 15.46
CA TRP A 321 -7.10 -11.85 14.02
C TRP A 321 -5.69 -12.05 13.49
N ARG A 322 -4.65 -11.75 14.28
CA ARG A 322 -3.25 -11.98 13.87
C ARG A 322 -2.96 -13.46 13.64
N ALA A 323 -3.37 -14.31 14.58
CA ALA A 323 -3.11 -15.74 14.55
C ALA A 323 -4.35 -16.50 14.06
N ARG A 324 -4.55 -16.54 12.73
CA ARG A 324 -5.62 -17.32 12.12
C ARG A 324 -5.11 -18.71 11.76
N PRO A 325 -5.93 -19.77 11.93
CA PRO A 325 -5.61 -21.07 11.36
C PRO A 325 -5.41 -20.95 9.86
N HIS A 326 -4.44 -21.70 9.33
CA HIS A 326 -4.20 -21.75 7.90
C HIS A 326 -5.49 -22.19 7.17
N PRO A 327 -5.96 -21.47 6.13
CA PRO A 327 -7.28 -21.69 5.54
C PRO A 327 -7.39 -22.95 4.66
N GLY A 328 -6.31 -23.74 4.56
CA GLY A 328 -6.26 -24.97 3.76
C GLY A 328 -6.38 -24.74 2.24
N ARG A 329 -6.16 -23.50 1.77
CA ARG A 329 -6.26 -23.16 0.35
C ARG A 329 -5.10 -23.77 -0.43
N ARG A 330 -5.37 -24.24 -1.64
CA ARG A 330 -4.41 -24.96 -2.50
C ARG A 330 -3.06 -24.26 -2.70
N TYR A 331 -3.07 -22.93 -2.75
CA TYR A 331 -1.96 -22.10 -3.18
C TYR A 331 -1.45 -21.12 -2.11
N CYS A 332 -1.98 -21.26 -0.89
CA CYS A 332 -1.45 -20.65 0.32
C CYS A 332 -0.99 -21.85 1.15
N PRO A 333 0.31 -22.17 1.24
CA PRO A 333 0.81 -23.33 1.98
C PRO A 333 1.08 -23.06 3.46
#